data_AF-A0A087TMP1-F1
#
_entry.id   AF-A0A087TMP1-F1
#
_cell.length_a   1.000
_cell.length_b   1.000
_cell.length_c   1.000
_cell.angle_alpha   90.00
_cell.angle_beta   90.00
_cell.angle_gamma   90.00
#
_symmetry.space_group_name_H-M   'P 1'
#
loop_
_entity.id
_entity.type
_entity.pdbx_description
1 polymer ?
#
loop_
_entity_poly.entity_id
_entity_poly.type
_entity_poly.pdbx_seq_one_letter_code
_entity_poly.pdbx_strand_id
1 'polypeptide(L)'
;MIMKFVINDLRLDSLLMNLRNVYFFQDEGFSQTLCEQLFSLVLGCKSPLEFANWTVLNEIISNAIGDSCCSNESTLPSLSVKAASVPEDSLWEWNDFLRLFCIEFKVEWPLNIIIHRACIAQYGNIFSKLLEMEFLCWLLGRIWRSCLTDERALLLQDSPQYKE
;
A
#
# COMPACT_ATOMS: atom_id res chain seq x y z
N MET A 1 29.34 -18.75 -15.63
CA MET A 1 28.28 -19.77 -15.86
C MET A 1 27.13 -19.60 -14.86
N ILE A 2 27.39 -19.66 -13.55
CA ILE A 2 26.37 -19.51 -12.49
C ILE A 2 25.68 -18.13 -12.50
N MET A 3 26.43 -17.04 -12.68
CA MET A 3 25.84 -15.69 -12.70
C MET A 3 24.84 -15.50 -13.86
N LYS A 4 25.12 -16.08 -15.05
CA LYS A 4 24.18 -16.03 -16.19
C LYS A 4 22.91 -16.82 -15.90
N PHE A 5 23.03 -17.98 -15.28
CA PHE A 5 21.88 -18.79 -14.85
C PHE A 5 20.98 -18.02 -13.87
N VAL A 6 21.58 -17.39 -12.85
CA VAL A 6 20.82 -16.62 -11.86
C VAL A 6 20.12 -15.40 -12.46
N ILE A 7 20.81 -14.65 -13.32
CA ILE A 7 20.24 -13.44 -13.90
C ILE A 7 19.19 -13.79 -14.94
N ASN A 8 19.51 -14.68 -15.88
CA ASN A 8 18.64 -14.93 -17.04
C ASN A 8 17.60 -16.01 -16.78
N ASP A 9 18.01 -17.18 -16.25
CA ASP A 9 17.13 -18.34 -16.14
C ASP A 9 16.21 -18.24 -14.91
N LEU A 10 16.73 -17.68 -13.80
CA LEU A 10 15.93 -17.41 -12.60
C LEU A 10 15.30 -16.01 -12.57
N ARG A 11 15.57 -15.17 -13.57
CA ARG A 11 15.03 -13.80 -13.69
C ARG A 11 15.18 -12.95 -12.42
N LEU A 12 16.37 -12.99 -11.81
CA LEU A 12 16.65 -12.22 -10.58
C LEU A 12 16.42 -10.72 -10.78
N ASP A 13 16.74 -10.20 -11.96
CA ASP A 13 16.49 -8.81 -12.34
C ASP A 13 15.00 -8.45 -12.20
N SER A 14 14.12 -9.31 -12.71
CA SER A 14 12.67 -9.10 -12.70
C SER A 14 12.13 -9.18 -11.27
N LEU A 15 12.63 -10.11 -10.46
CA LEU A 15 12.31 -10.19 -9.03
C LEU A 15 12.68 -8.90 -8.28
N LEU A 16 13.89 -8.37 -8.50
CA LEU A 16 14.34 -7.13 -7.86
C LEU A 16 13.53 -5.92 -8.33
N MET A 17 13.17 -5.86 -9.61
CA MET A 17 12.28 -4.83 -10.15
C MET A 17 10.91 -4.88 -9.47
N ASN A 18 10.33 -6.07 -9.28
CA ASN A 18 9.03 -6.20 -8.62
C ASN A 18 9.08 -5.86 -7.13
N LEU A 19 10.12 -6.29 -6.42
CA LEU A 19 10.34 -5.85 -5.03
C LEU A 19 10.42 -4.33 -4.93
N ARG A 20 11.16 -3.70 -5.83
CA ARG A 20 11.31 -2.26 -5.89
C ARG A 20 9.98 -1.56 -6.21
N ASN A 21 9.25 -2.07 -7.20
CA ASN A 21 7.99 -1.49 -7.66
C ASN A 21 6.91 -1.54 -6.58
N VAL A 22 6.82 -2.65 -5.83
CA VAL A 22 5.85 -2.86 -4.76
C VAL A 22 6.25 -2.15 -3.46
N TYR A 23 7.45 -2.43 -2.91
CA TYR A 23 7.83 -1.93 -1.59
C TYR A 23 8.20 -0.45 -1.56
N PHE A 24 8.56 0.15 -2.70
CA PHE A 24 8.90 1.58 -2.79
C PHE A 24 7.88 2.39 -3.60
N PHE A 25 6.68 1.84 -3.86
CA PHE A 25 5.61 2.53 -4.59
C PHE A 25 6.04 3.10 -5.97
N GLN A 26 6.94 2.41 -6.69
CA GLN A 26 7.37 2.89 -8.01
C GLN A 26 6.41 2.51 -9.14
N ASP A 27 5.52 1.53 -8.92
CA ASP A 27 4.42 1.27 -9.84
C ASP A 27 3.22 2.14 -9.44
N GLU A 28 2.91 3.12 -10.28
CA GLU A 28 1.82 4.08 -10.09
C GLU A 28 0.46 3.39 -10.04
N GLY A 29 0.21 2.40 -10.91
CA GLY A 29 -1.06 1.68 -10.94
C GLY A 29 -1.30 0.88 -9.67
N PHE A 30 -0.27 0.13 -9.24
CA PHE A 30 -0.31 -0.61 -7.98
C PHE A 30 -0.48 0.33 -6.77
N SER A 31 0.36 1.35 -6.68
CA SER A 31 0.42 2.25 -5.52
C SER A 31 -0.85 3.05 -5.35
N GLN A 32 -1.41 3.59 -6.45
CA GLN A 32 -2.65 4.35 -6.41
C GLN A 32 -3.82 3.48 -5.93
N THR A 33 -4.05 2.32 -6.57
CA THR A 33 -5.15 1.43 -6.20
C THR A 33 -5.01 0.94 -4.76
N LEU A 34 -3.79 0.58 -4.33
CA LEU A 34 -3.53 0.15 -2.96
C LEU A 34 -3.86 1.25 -1.95
N CYS A 35 -3.29 2.44 -2.14
CA CYS A 35 -3.46 3.56 -1.23
C CYS A 35 -4.92 4.04 -1.16
N GLU A 36 -5.61 4.15 -2.31
CA GLU A 36 -7.01 4.57 -2.34
C GLU A 36 -7.91 3.62 -1.54
N GLN A 37 -7.78 2.31 -1.75
CA GLN A 37 -8.61 1.32 -1.06
C GLN A 37 -8.24 1.22 0.42
N LEU A 38 -6.93 1.18 0.74
CA LEU A 38 -6.47 1.05 2.11
C LEU A 38 -6.79 2.28 2.96
N PHE A 39 -6.60 3.49 2.44
CA PHE A 39 -6.87 4.72 3.18
C PHE A 39 -8.37 4.93 3.39
N SER A 40 -9.18 4.56 2.40
CA SER A 40 -10.63 4.55 2.54
C SER A 40 -11.08 3.60 3.65
N LEU A 41 -10.45 2.42 3.74
CA LEU A 41 -10.69 1.45 4.82
C LEU A 41 -10.29 2.02 6.18
N VAL A 42 -9.08 2.59 6.31
CA VAL A 42 -8.59 3.18 7.58
C VAL A 42 -9.55 4.23 8.15
N LEU A 43 -10.14 5.06 7.29
CA LEU A 43 -11.06 6.10 7.72
C LEU A 43 -12.46 5.60 8.05
N GLY A 44 -12.87 4.49 7.45
CA GLY A 44 -14.14 3.84 7.71
C GLY A 44 -14.12 2.98 8.98
N CYS A 45 -12.96 2.40 9.31
CA CYS A 45 -12.80 1.53 10.47
C CYS A 45 -12.83 2.31 11.79
N LYS A 46 -13.57 1.76 12.76
CA LYS A 46 -13.61 2.29 14.14
C LYS A 46 -12.78 1.47 15.12
N SER A 47 -12.40 0.25 14.73
CA SER A 47 -11.64 -0.67 15.57
C SER A 47 -10.51 -1.36 14.80
N PRO A 48 -9.36 -1.63 15.45
CA PRO A 48 -8.22 -2.26 14.79
C PRO A 48 -8.52 -3.69 14.33
N LEU A 49 -9.46 -4.38 14.99
CA LEU A 49 -9.93 -5.71 14.61
C LEU A 49 -10.70 -5.70 13.28
N GLU A 50 -11.48 -4.66 13.04
CA GLU A 50 -12.21 -4.47 11.78
C GLU A 50 -11.24 -4.22 10.62
N PHE A 51 -10.18 -3.45 10.88
CA PHE A 51 -9.11 -3.21 9.91
C PHE A 51 -8.26 -4.46 9.64
N ALA A 52 -7.93 -5.23 10.68
CA ALA A 52 -7.11 -6.45 10.59
C ALA A 52 -7.83 -7.64 9.94
N ASN A 53 -8.93 -7.41 9.22
CA ASN A 53 -9.62 -8.45 8.46
C ASN A 53 -8.78 -8.88 7.26
N TRP A 54 -8.12 -10.04 7.40
CA TRP A 54 -7.23 -10.60 6.38
C TRP A 54 -7.88 -10.73 5.00
N THR A 55 -9.17 -11.11 4.92
CA THR A 55 -9.86 -11.28 3.64
C THR A 55 -9.95 -9.97 2.87
N VAL A 56 -10.34 -8.89 3.56
CA VAL A 56 -10.45 -7.55 2.97
C VAL A 56 -9.07 -7.05 2.55
N LEU A 57 -8.06 -7.19 3.42
CA LEU A 57 -6.71 -6.75 3.09
C LEU A 57 -6.11 -7.53 1.91
N ASN A 58 -6.39 -8.83 1.81
CA ASN A 58 -5.91 -9.67 0.71
C ASN A 58 -6.64 -9.36 -0.60
N GLU A 59 -7.93 -9.01 -0.54
CA GLU A 59 -8.69 -8.53 -1.70
C GLU A 59 -8.12 -7.20 -2.20
N ILE A 60 -7.84 -6.25 -1.30
CA ILE A 60 -7.22 -4.96 -1.62
C ILE A 60 -5.88 -5.16 -2.35
N ILE A 61 -5.01 -6.04 -1.83
CA ILE A 61 -3.75 -6.36 -2.52
C ILE A 61 -3.99 -7.02 -3.86
N SER A 62 -4.92 -7.98 -3.95
CA SER A 62 -5.19 -8.68 -5.21
C SER A 62 -5.67 -7.72 -6.30
N ASN A 63 -6.51 -6.75 -5.92
CA ASN A 63 -6.96 -5.68 -6.80
C ASN A 63 -5.81 -4.78 -7.22
N ALA A 64 -4.97 -4.34 -6.28
CA ALA A 64 -3.79 -3.52 -6.58
C ALA A 64 -2.78 -4.24 -7.49
N ILE A 65 -2.58 -5.56 -7.30
CA ILE A 65 -1.77 -6.38 -8.20
C ILE A 65 -2.40 -6.46 -9.59
N GLY A 66 -3.73 -6.53 -9.69
CA GLY A 66 -4.46 -6.53 -10.96
C GLY A 66 -4.23 -5.26 -11.78
N ASP A 67 -4.19 -4.11 -11.11
CA ASP A 67 -3.94 -2.79 -11.73
C ASP A 67 -2.45 -2.48 -11.95
N SER A 68 -1.56 -3.33 -11.43
CA SER A 68 -0.12 -3.20 -11.62
C SER A 68 0.25 -3.36 -13.10
N CYS A 69 1.13 -2.48 -13.58
CA CYS A 69 1.75 -2.64 -14.91
C CYS A 69 2.61 -3.91 -15.00
N CYS A 70 3.01 -4.47 -13.85
CA CYS A 70 3.81 -5.68 -13.75
C CYS A 70 2.96 -6.96 -13.62
N SER A 71 1.63 -6.89 -13.62
CA SER A 71 0.70 -8.03 -13.38
C SER A 71 0.98 -9.29 -14.22
N ASN A 72 1.58 -9.14 -15.40
CA ASN A 72 1.95 -10.22 -16.31
C ASN A 72 3.25 -10.96 -15.92
N GLU A 73 3.98 -10.47 -14.91
CA GLU A 73 5.24 -11.06 -14.45
C GLU A 73 5.00 -12.21 -13.46
N SER A 74 5.63 -13.36 -13.72
CA SER A 74 5.46 -14.61 -12.96
C SER A 74 5.87 -14.56 -11.48
N THR A 75 6.40 -13.44 -10.98
CA THR A 75 6.96 -13.32 -9.62
C THR A 75 6.05 -12.55 -8.65
N LEU A 76 5.08 -11.76 -9.14
CA LEU A 76 4.04 -11.12 -8.32
C LEU A 76 3.08 -12.08 -7.59
N PRO A 77 2.75 -13.28 -8.09
CA PRO A 77 1.85 -14.21 -7.39
C PRO A 77 2.36 -14.68 -6.01
N SER A 78 3.61 -14.38 -5.66
CA SER A 78 4.21 -14.72 -4.36
C SER A 78 4.01 -13.65 -3.28
N LEU A 79 3.28 -12.57 -3.59
CA LEU A 79 2.93 -11.51 -2.66
C LEU A 79 1.72 -11.95 -1.81
N SER A 80 1.82 -11.82 -0.49
CA SER A 80 0.69 -12.04 0.43
C SER A 80 0.62 -10.97 1.50
N VAL A 81 -0.55 -10.76 2.09
CA VAL A 81 -0.70 -9.86 3.25
C VAL A 81 -0.61 -10.64 4.56
N LYS A 82 0.00 -10.02 5.56
CA LYS A 82 -0.26 -10.32 6.96
C LYS A 82 -0.70 -9.09 7.72
N ALA A 83 -1.66 -9.28 8.62
CA ALA A 83 -1.93 -8.31 9.66
C ALA A 83 -0.91 -8.52 10.79
N ALA A 84 -0.23 -7.47 11.23
CA ALA A 84 0.60 -7.53 12.43
C ALA A 84 -0.29 -7.77 13.66
N SER A 85 0.30 -8.32 14.73
CA SER A 85 -0.40 -8.51 15.99
C SER A 85 -0.92 -7.16 16.50
N VAL A 86 -2.22 -7.09 16.82
CA VAL A 86 -2.86 -5.90 17.39
C VAL A 86 -2.47 -5.80 18.87
N PRO A 87 -1.65 -4.81 19.30
CA PRO A 87 -1.43 -4.54 20.72
C PRO A 87 -2.74 -4.22 21.47
N GLU A 88 -2.78 -4.47 22.78
CA GLU A 88 -3.98 -4.30 23.61
C GLU A 88 -4.26 -2.84 24.02
N ASP A 89 -3.42 -1.89 23.58
CA ASP A 89 -3.53 -0.49 23.99
C ASP A 89 -4.78 0.19 23.41
N SER A 90 -5.43 1.01 24.23
CA SER A 90 -6.83 1.44 24.05
C SER A 90 -7.01 2.76 23.29
N LEU A 91 -5.97 3.32 22.67
CA LEU A 91 -6.04 4.56 21.90
C LEU A 91 -5.30 4.39 20.58
N TRP A 92 -6.06 4.14 19.52
CA TRP A 92 -5.56 3.96 18.16
C TRP A 92 -5.76 5.24 17.36
N GLU A 93 -4.69 5.85 16.87
CA GLU A 93 -4.79 6.87 15.83
C GLU A 93 -4.93 6.21 14.45
N TRP A 94 -5.46 6.92 13.45
CA TRP A 94 -5.58 6.39 12.08
C TRP A 94 -4.25 5.88 11.52
N ASN A 95 -3.13 6.51 11.89
CA ASN A 95 -1.79 6.08 11.50
C ASN A 95 -1.40 4.72 12.10
N ASP A 96 -1.91 4.36 13.28
CA ASP A 96 -1.57 3.10 13.93
C ASP A 96 -2.21 1.89 13.24
N PHE A 97 -3.34 2.08 12.57
CA PHE A 97 -3.94 1.03 11.73
C PHE A 97 -3.02 0.65 10.57
N LEU A 98 -2.36 1.61 9.94
CA LEU A 98 -1.43 1.34 8.84
C LEU A 98 -0.24 0.49 9.26
N ARG A 99 0.17 0.56 10.53
CA ARG A 99 1.24 -0.29 11.09
C ARG A 99 0.83 -1.74 11.21
N LEU A 100 -0.47 -2.02 11.25
CA LEU A 100 -1.00 -3.39 11.23
C LEU A 100 -0.91 -4.00 9.84
N PHE A 101 -0.78 -3.21 8.78
CA PHE A 101 -0.68 -3.70 7.42
C PHE A 101 0.77 -4.06 7.06
N CYS A 102 1.03 -5.35 6.87
CA CYS A 102 2.35 -5.86 6.45
C CYS A 102 2.24 -6.64 5.14
N ILE A 103 3.06 -6.26 4.18
CA ILE A 103 3.26 -7.03 2.95
C ILE A 103 4.30 -8.10 3.23
N GLU A 104 4.00 -9.33 2.84
CA GLU A 104 4.95 -10.42 2.81
C GLU A 104 5.26 -10.83 1.38
N PHE A 105 6.54 -11.08 1.13
CA PHE A 105 7.01 -11.57 -0.15
C PHE A 105 7.68 -12.93 0.04
N LYS A 106 7.11 -13.98 -0.57
CA LYS A 106 7.68 -15.32 -0.52
C LYS A 106 8.68 -15.51 -1.65
N VAL A 107 9.97 -15.64 -1.32
CA VAL A 107 11.01 -15.96 -2.30
C VAL A 107 11.14 -17.48 -2.44
N GLU A 108 10.97 -18.00 -3.64
CA GLU A 108 11.15 -19.43 -3.93
C GLU A 108 12.62 -19.84 -3.99
N TRP A 109 12.87 -21.13 -3.77
CA TRP A 109 14.20 -21.70 -4.00
C TRP A 109 14.50 -21.69 -5.51
N PRO A 110 15.73 -21.35 -5.94
CA PRO A 110 16.94 -21.09 -5.15
C PRO A 110 17.21 -19.60 -4.85
N LEU A 111 16.33 -18.69 -5.29
CA LEU A 111 16.54 -17.23 -5.15
C LEU A 111 16.57 -16.78 -3.69
N ASN A 112 15.96 -17.55 -2.78
CA ASN A 112 16.01 -17.31 -1.34
C ASN A 112 17.41 -17.41 -0.72
N ILE A 113 18.38 -18.02 -1.41
CA ILE A 113 19.80 -18.02 -1.01
C ILE A 113 20.41 -16.63 -1.21
N ILE A 114 19.97 -15.92 -2.24
CA ILE A 114 20.46 -14.57 -2.59
C ILE A 114 19.66 -13.52 -1.83
N ILE A 115 18.33 -13.63 -1.84
CA ILE A 115 17.42 -12.73 -1.13
C ILE A 115 17.02 -13.37 0.19
N HIS A 116 17.79 -13.05 1.23
CA HIS A 116 17.51 -13.53 2.57
C HIS A 116 16.25 -12.89 3.15
N ARG A 117 15.54 -13.62 4.01
CA ARG A 117 14.30 -13.15 4.67
C ARG A 117 14.51 -11.86 5.47
N ALA A 118 15.69 -11.71 6.06
CA ALA A 118 16.07 -10.49 6.78
C ALA A 118 16.08 -9.25 5.87
N CYS A 119 16.47 -9.40 4.60
CA CYS A 119 16.40 -8.32 3.63
C CYS A 119 14.94 -7.93 3.39
N ILE A 120 14.06 -8.90 3.09
CA ILE A 120 12.63 -8.63 2.88
C ILE A 120 11.99 -7.93 4.08
N ALA A 121 12.35 -8.31 5.32
CA ALA A 121 11.87 -7.61 6.51
C ALA A 121 12.28 -6.13 6.54
N GLN A 122 13.50 -5.79 6.09
CA GLN A 122 13.93 -4.39 5.97
C GLN A 122 13.15 -3.63 4.89
N TYR A 123 12.84 -4.28 3.76
CA TYR A 123 11.96 -3.69 2.74
C TYR A 123 10.57 -3.41 3.33
N GLY A 124 10.00 -4.33 4.12
CA GLY A 124 8.73 -4.13 4.83
C GLY A 124 8.75 -2.94 5.78
N ASN A 125 9.85 -2.75 6.53
CA ASN A 125 10.01 -1.58 7.41
C ASN A 125 10.00 -0.26 6.62
N ILE A 126 10.68 -0.22 5.47
CA ILE A 126 10.69 0.98 4.62
C ILE A 126 9.30 1.22 4.03
N PHE A 127 8.65 0.17 3.52
CA PHE A 127 7.29 0.25 2.98
C PHE A 127 6.30 0.79 4.01
N SER A 128 6.33 0.31 5.25
CA SER A 128 5.47 0.80 6.33
C SER A 128 5.64 2.30 6.56
N LYS A 129 6.89 2.81 6.53
CA LYS A 129 7.16 4.25 6.67
C LYS A 129 6.74 5.07 5.47
N LEU A 130 6.93 4.57 4.26
CA LEU A 130 6.43 5.22 3.06
C LEU A 130 4.90 5.29 3.07
N LEU A 131 4.22 4.22 3.48
CA LEU A 131 2.77 4.15 3.56
C LEU A 131 2.20 5.16 4.58
N GLU A 132 2.84 5.30 5.75
CA GLU A 132 2.49 6.35 6.73
C GLU A 132 2.58 7.76 6.10
N MET A 133 3.63 8.03 5.31
CA MET A 133 3.81 9.33 4.65
C MET A 133 2.79 9.57 3.54
N GLU A 134 2.53 8.56 2.70
CA GLU A 134 1.51 8.63 1.65
C GLU A 134 0.12 8.91 2.22
N PHE A 135 -0.22 8.28 3.35
CA PHE A 135 -1.49 8.54 4.03
C PHE A 135 -1.61 9.99 4.51
N LEU A 136 -0.55 10.54 5.11
CA LEU A 136 -0.55 11.93 5.54
C LEU A 136 -0.71 12.91 4.38
N CYS A 137 0.02 12.70 3.28
CA CYS A 137 -0.10 13.50 2.06
C CYS A 137 -1.52 13.42 1.49
N TRP A 138 -2.07 12.22 1.40
CA TRP A 138 -3.42 11.98 0.90
C TRP A 138 -4.49 12.64 1.81
N LEU A 139 -4.34 12.53 3.14
CA LEU A 139 -5.25 13.14 4.11
C LEU A 139 -5.21 14.66 4.02
N LEU A 140 -4.02 15.26 3.94
CA LEU A 140 -3.83 16.69 3.78
C LEU A 140 -4.48 17.19 2.48
N GLY A 141 -4.24 16.49 1.36
CA GLY A 141 -4.86 16.81 0.07
C GLY A 141 -6.38 16.68 0.11
N ARG A 142 -6.93 15.77 0.91
CA ARG A 142 -8.37 15.63 1.12
C ARG A 142 -8.94 16.78 1.95
N ILE A 143 -8.28 17.16 3.06
CA ILE A 143 -8.69 18.29 3.90
C ILE A 143 -8.66 19.59 3.07
N TRP A 144 -7.58 19.80 2.30
CA TRP A 144 -7.48 20.94 1.39
C TRP A 144 -8.65 21.02 0.41
N ARG A 145 -8.99 19.90 -0.25
CA ARG A 145 -10.14 19.83 -1.17
C ARG A 145 -11.46 20.10 -0.47
N SER A 146 -11.66 19.60 0.75
CA SER A 146 -12.85 19.88 1.55
C SER A 146 -12.97 21.38 1.84
N CYS A 147 -11.92 21.99 2.39
CA CYS A 147 -11.90 23.40 2.73
C CYS A 147 -12.15 24.31 1.51
N LEU A 148 -11.52 24.01 0.38
CA LEU A 148 -11.73 24.74 -0.87
C LEU A 148 -13.16 24.63 -1.39
N THR A 149 -13.80 23.47 -1.20
CA THR A 149 -15.19 23.26 -1.60
C THR A 149 -16.14 24.04 -0.70
N ASP A 150 -15.87 24.09 0.60
CA ASP A 150 -16.64 24.87 1.58
C ASP A 150 -16.54 26.38 1.28
N GLU A 151 -15.35 26.90 1.00
CA GLU A 151 -15.17 28.31 0.57
C GLU A 151 -15.95 28.63 -0.70
N ARG A 152 -15.89 27.73 -1.70
CA ARG A 152 -16.65 27.89 -2.94
C ARG A 152 -18.16 27.86 -2.69
N ALA A 153 -18.64 27.00 -1.81
CA ALA A 153 -20.05 26.94 -1.44
C ALA A 153 -20.53 28.24 -0.78
N LEU A 154 -19.71 28.84 0.09
CA LEU A 154 -20.00 30.14 0.71
C LEU A 154 -20.05 31.27 -0.33
N LEU A 155 -19.11 31.31 -1.28
CA LEU A 155 -19.11 32.30 -2.37
C LEU A 155 -20.33 32.17 -3.31
N LEU A 156 -20.80 30.95 -3.56
CA LEU A 156 -21.99 30.69 -4.37
C LEU A 156 -23.28 31.13 -3.66
N GLN A 157 -23.37 30.96 -2.34
CA GLN A 157 -24.51 31.44 -1.55
C GLN A 157 -24.60 32.97 -1.51
N ASP A 158 -23.46 33.67 -1.57
CA ASP A 158 -23.44 35.13 -1.54
C ASP A 158 -23.68 35.77 -2.91
N SER A 159 -23.64 34.96 -3.98
CA SER A 159 -23.85 35.40 -5.36
C SER A 159 -25.31 35.80 -5.62
N PRO A 160 -25.56 36.89 -6.37
CA PRO A 160 -26.91 37.45 -6.57
C PRO A 160 -27.87 36.51 -7.31
N GLN A 161 -27.34 35.51 -8.03
CA GLN A 161 -28.11 34.50 -8.76
C GLN A 161 -28.82 33.48 -7.85
N TYR A 162 -28.42 33.38 -6.57
CA TYR A 162 -29.00 32.45 -5.59
C TYR A 162 -29.96 33.12 -4.59
N LYS A 163 -30.09 34.46 -4.63
CA LYS A 163 -30.89 35.27 -3.70
C LYS A 163 -32.30 35.62 -4.24
N GLU A 164 -32.76 34.98 -5.32
CA GLU A 164 -34.14 35.13 -5.85
C GLU A 164 -35.10 34.06 -5.33
#